data_AF-A0A2W1JSQ6-F1
#
_entry.id   AF-A0A2W1JSQ6-F1
#
_cell.length_a   1.000
_cell.length_b   1.000
_cell.length_c   1.000
_cell.angle_alpha   90.00
_cell.angle_beta   90.00
_cell.angle_gamma   90.00
#
_symmetry.space_group_name_H-M   'P 1'
#
loop_
_entity.id
_entity.type
_entity.pdbx_description
1 polymer ?
#
loop_
_entity_poly.entity_id
_entity_poly.type
_entity_poly.pdbx_seq_one_letter_code
_entity_poly.pdbx_strand_id
1 'polypeptide(L)'
;MKELRPIRLKQLKVEAKLLHKCIPSAIDAPVNKYLPHSFFQNLTASEIEEKRKHIRLKDVYHIIALAYGYARWEDLKQQVVKNDMLYRSNGVGFIHEWFKDYNEANKYHIKNGGYLLQFWGDYVICGMEYIQLLSLDQYAKEWEAIGYNWVEPTNKQAHQKLYQKALLEYASL
;
A
#
# COMPACT_ATOMS: atom_id res chain seq x y z
N MET A 1 -10.44 -14.78 5.00
CA MET A 1 -9.82 -13.71 4.19
C MET A 1 -8.93 -12.89 5.11
N LYS A 2 -7.71 -12.55 4.70
CA LYS A 2 -6.78 -11.74 5.51
C LYS A 2 -7.15 -10.27 5.40
N GLU A 3 -7.21 -9.58 6.53
CA GLU A 3 -7.41 -8.13 6.57
C GLU A 3 -6.15 -7.40 6.08
N LEU A 4 -6.34 -6.40 5.21
CA LEU A 4 -5.24 -5.56 4.74
C LEU A 4 -4.92 -4.51 5.82
N ARG A 5 -3.79 -4.69 6.49
CA ARG A 5 -3.24 -3.78 7.51
C ARG A 5 -2.06 -3.00 6.93
N PRO A 6 -1.60 -1.92 7.59
CA PRO A 6 -0.42 -1.19 7.16
C PRO A 6 0.76 -2.09 6.80
N ILE A 7 1.08 -2.15 5.51
CA ILE A 7 2.11 -3.02 4.96
C ILE A 7 2.76 -2.35 3.75
N ARG A 8 4.09 -2.43 3.65
CA ARG A 8 4.77 -1.88 2.46
C ARG A 8 4.76 -2.87 1.31
N LEU A 9 4.69 -2.38 0.08
CA LEU A 9 4.77 -3.24 -1.11
C LEU A 9 6.06 -4.08 -1.14
N LYS A 10 7.17 -3.52 -0.66
CA LYS A 10 8.45 -4.23 -0.54
C LYS A 10 8.36 -5.45 0.38
N GLN A 11 7.62 -5.34 1.49
CA GLN A 11 7.39 -6.46 2.40
C GLN A 11 6.58 -7.56 1.72
N LEU A 12 5.48 -7.23 1.02
CA LEU A 12 4.72 -8.22 0.24
C LEU A 12 5.56 -8.91 -0.82
N LYS A 13 6.47 -8.19 -1.48
CA LYS A 13 7.41 -8.78 -2.46
C LYS A 13 8.41 -9.73 -1.80
N VAL A 14 8.90 -9.42 -0.61
CA VAL A 14 9.78 -10.31 0.17
C VAL A 14 9.01 -11.56 0.62
N GLU A 15 7.79 -11.39 1.16
CA GLU A 15 6.91 -12.50 1.52
C GLU A 15 6.68 -13.44 0.32
N ALA A 16 6.42 -12.89 -0.87
CA ALA A 16 6.26 -13.69 -2.09
C ALA A 16 7.50 -14.50 -2.44
N LYS A 17 8.70 -13.91 -2.33
CA LYS A 17 9.97 -14.62 -2.59
C LYS A 17 10.22 -15.73 -1.58
N LEU A 18 9.93 -15.47 -0.30
CA LEU A 18 10.05 -16.47 0.76
C LEU A 18 9.07 -17.62 0.54
N LEU A 19 7.81 -17.30 0.23
CA LEU A 19 6.79 -18.29 -0.07
C LEU A 19 7.16 -19.13 -1.29
N HIS A 20 7.65 -18.51 -2.37
CA HIS A 20 8.14 -19.21 -3.55
C HIS A 20 9.28 -20.19 -3.24
N LYS A 21 10.20 -19.83 -2.34
CA LYS A 21 11.29 -20.69 -1.89
C LYS A 21 10.81 -21.86 -0.99
N CYS A 22 9.76 -21.65 -0.20
CA CYS A 22 9.23 -22.66 0.73
C CYS A 22 8.26 -23.65 0.08
N ILE A 23 7.59 -23.27 -1.02
CA ILE A 23 6.63 -24.12 -1.74
C ILE A 23 7.21 -25.49 -2.17
N PRO A 24 8.45 -25.58 -2.69
CA PRO A 24 9.05 -26.86 -3.06
C PRO A 24 9.40 -27.78 -1.87
N SER A 25 9.61 -27.23 -0.66
CA SER A 25 10.16 -28.00 0.48
C SER A 25 9.16 -28.33 1.59
N ALA A 26 7.88 -27.98 1.44
CA ALA A 26 6.94 -28.03 2.57
C ALA A 26 6.11 -29.32 2.63
N ILE A 27 6.59 -30.28 3.42
CA ILE A 27 5.75 -31.31 4.05
C ILE A 27 4.96 -30.70 5.25
N ASP A 28 5.33 -29.50 5.73
CA ASP A 28 4.79 -28.91 6.96
C ASP A 28 4.05 -27.56 6.81
N ALA A 29 3.29 -27.24 7.87
CA ALA A 29 2.21 -26.28 8.07
C ALA A 29 2.23 -24.83 7.51
N PRO A 30 3.35 -24.08 7.34
CA PRO A 30 3.26 -22.64 7.03
C PRO A 30 2.70 -22.29 5.64
N VAL A 31 2.76 -23.22 4.68
CA VAL A 31 2.28 -22.96 3.32
C VAL A 31 0.74 -22.92 3.27
N ASN A 32 0.05 -23.76 4.05
CA ASN A 32 -1.42 -23.77 4.15
C ASN A 32 -2.03 -22.44 4.62
N LYS A 33 -1.26 -21.58 5.30
CA LYS A 33 -1.71 -20.25 5.72
C LYS A 33 -1.88 -19.27 4.54
N TYR A 34 -1.12 -19.47 3.46
CA TYR A 34 -1.09 -18.58 2.30
C TYR A 34 -1.76 -19.18 1.08
N LEU A 35 -1.89 -20.50 1.03
CA LEU A 35 -2.67 -21.15 -0.01
C LEU A 35 -4.14 -20.86 0.26
N PRO A 36 -4.82 -20.04 -0.55
CA PRO A 36 -6.25 -20.01 -0.47
C PRO A 36 -6.69 -21.44 -0.71
N HIS A 37 -7.50 -21.96 0.21
CA HIS A 37 -7.98 -23.33 0.19
C HIS A 37 -8.50 -23.70 -1.22
N SER A 38 -9.03 -22.73 -1.97
CA SER A 38 -9.46 -22.85 -3.37
C SER A 38 -8.39 -23.21 -4.41
N PHE A 39 -7.12 -22.83 -4.25
CA PHE A 39 -6.08 -23.09 -5.25
C PHE A 39 -5.67 -24.57 -5.30
N PHE A 40 -5.84 -25.29 -4.18
CA PHE A 40 -5.54 -26.72 -4.05
C PHE A 40 -6.75 -27.57 -3.66
N GLN A 41 -7.96 -26.98 -3.60
CA GLN A 41 -9.14 -27.61 -3.00
C GLN A 41 -9.58 -28.92 -3.66
N ASN A 42 -9.12 -29.19 -4.88
CA ASN A 42 -9.53 -30.34 -5.69
C ASN A 42 -8.35 -31.16 -6.24
N LEU A 43 -7.16 -31.07 -5.63
CA LEU A 43 -5.97 -31.77 -6.10
C LEU A 43 -5.52 -32.82 -5.09
N THR A 44 -5.20 -34.00 -5.59
CA THR A 44 -4.57 -35.07 -4.80
C THR A 44 -3.15 -34.68 -4.38
N ALA A 45 -2.61 -35.34 -3.34
CA ALA A 45 -1.26 -35.04 -2.84
C ALA A 45 -0.17 -35.10 -3.93
N SER A 46 -0.28 -36.04 -4.87
CA SER A 46 0.65 -36.18 -6.00
C SER A 46 0.50 -35.06 -7.03
N GLU A 47 -0.72 -34.62 -7.32
CA GLU A 47 -0.97 -33.48 -8.23
C GLU A 47 -0.53 -32.15 -7.62
N ILE A 48 -0.64 -32.02 -6.30
CA ILE A 48 -0.10 -30.88 -5.55
C ILE A 48 1.42 -30.83 -5.72
N GLU A 49 2.10 -31.96 -5.56
CA GLU A 49 3.57 -32.05 -5.67
C GLU A 49 4.07 -31.72 -7.09
N GLU A 50 3.43 -32.25 -8.13
CA GLU A 50 3.75 -31.92 -9.52
C GLU A 50 3.46 -30.45 -9.85
N LYS A 51 2.35 -29.89 -9.38
CA LYS A 51 2.08 -28.47 -9.58
C LYS A 51 3.07 -27.58 -8.84
N ARG A 52 3.50 -27.94 -7.63
CA ARG A 52 4.50 -27.18 -6.84
C ARG A 52 5.81 -26.99 -7.59
N LYS A 53 6.26 -28.01 -8.34
CA LYS A 53 7.47 -27.93 -9.19
C LYS A 53 7.36 -26.88 -10.30
N HIS A 54 6.15 -26.53 -10.71
CA HIS A 54 5.87 -25.60 -11.81
C HIS A 54 5.38 -24.22 -11.33
N ILE A 55 5.25 -23.99 -10.02
CA ILE A 55 4.82 -22.68 -9.49
C ILE A 55 5.91 -21.64 -9.75
N ARG A 56 5.56 -20.62 -10.51
CA ARG A 56 6.42 -19.46 -10.74
C ARG A 56 6.10 -18.38 -9.71
N LEU A 57 7.04 -17.46 -9.52
CA LEU A 57 6.85 -16.31 -8.62
C LEU A 57 5.59 -15.48 -8.96
N LYS A 58 5.21 -15.39 -10.24
CA LYS A 58 3.96 -14.75 -10.68
C LYS A 58 2.72 -15.40 -10.07
N ASP A 59 2.71 -16.73 -9.96
CA ASP A 59 1.59 -17.48 -9.41
C ASP A 59 1.51 -17.27 -7.89
N VAL A 60 2.66 -17.12 -7.22
CA VAL A 60 2.74 -16.76 -5.80
C VAL A 60 2.16 -15.38 -5.51
N TYR A 61 2.41 -14.40 -6.38
CA TYR A 61 1.76 -13.08 -6.25
C TYR A 61 0.24 -13.16 -6.35
N HIS A 62 -0.27 -14.02 -7.23
CA HIS A 62 -1.71 -14.24 -7.36
C HIS A 62 -2.29 -14.92 -6.11
N ILE A 63 -1.60 -15.92 -5.56
CA ILE A 63 -1.95 -16.58 -4.29
C ILE A 63 -2.05 -15.55 -3.14
N ILE A 64 -1.07 -14.65 -3.03
CA ILE A 64 -1.08 -13.59 -2.02
C ILE A 64 -2.26 -12.65 -2.24
N ALA A 65 -2.52 -12.22 -3.48
CA ALA A 65 -3.66 -11.36 -3.80
C ALA A 65 -4.99 -11.97 -3.34
N LEU A 66 -5.22 -13.25 -3.68
CA LEU A 66 -6.42 -14.00 -3.28
C LEU A 66 -6.56 -14.11 -1.77
N ALA A 67 -5.46 -14.29 -1.03
CA ALA A 67 -5.49 -14.35 0.44
C ALA A 67 -6.03 -13.05 1.08
N TYR A 68 -5.77 -11.91 0.44
CA TYR A 68 -6.29 -10.59 0.82
C TYR A 68 -7.64 -10.23 0.17
N GLY A 69 -8.26 -11.16 -0.58
CA GLY A 69 -9.55 -10.93 -1.24
C GLY A 69 -9.47 -10.22 -2.59
N TYR A 70 -8.28 -10.05 -3.17
CA TYR A 70 -8.09 -9.45 -4.48
C TYR A 70 -7.99 -10.51 -5.57
N ALA A 71 -8.71 -10.33 -6.67
CA ALA A 71 -8.66 -11.24 -7.82
C ALA A 71 -7.29 -11.18 -8.53
N ARG A 72 -6.62 -10.01 -8.51
CA ARG A 72 -5.33 -9.82 -9.19
C ARG A 72 -4.31 -9.18 -8.27
N TRP A 73 -3.05 -9.54 -8.50
CA TRP A 73 -1.91 -8.91 -7.83
C TRP A 73 -1.82 -7.41 -8.13
N GLU A 74 -2.18 -7.00 -9.34
CA GLU A 74 -2.17 -5.58 -9.71
C GLU A 74 -3.12 -4.76 -8.83
N ASP A 75 -4.30 -5.30 -8.49
CA ASP A 75 -5.30 -4.62 -7.67
C ASP A 75 -4.80 -4.47 -6.22
N LEU A 76 -4.26 -5.54 -5.63
CA LEU A 76 -3.64 -5.50 -4.30
C LEU A 76 -2.48 -4.51 -4.28
N LYS A 77 -1.60 -4.55 -5.29
CA LYS A 77 -0.46 -3.64 -5.41
C LYS A 77 -0.93 -2.19 -5.46
N GLN A 78 -1.92 -1.88 -6.28
CA GLN A 78 -2.45 -0.52 -6.40
C GLN A 78 -3.02 -0.03 -5.07
N GLN A 79 -3.79 -0.86 -4.36
CA GLN A 79 -4.36 -0.48 -3.07
C GLN A 79 -3.29 -0.21 -2.01
N VAL A 80 -2.28 -1.08 -1.91
CA VAL A 80 -1.16 -0.93 -0.98
C VAL A 80 -0.39 0.36 -1.28
N VAL A 81 -0.06 0.59 -2.55
CA VAL A 81 0.66 1.80 -2.97
C VAL A 81 -0.15 3.05 -2.65
N LYS A 82 -1.45 3.07 -2.98
CA LYS A 82 -2.32 4.21 -2.70
C LYS A 82 -2.35 4.58 -1.21
N ASN A 83 -2.38 3.58 -0.33
CA ASN A 83 -2.45 3.78 1.12
C ASN A 83 -1.10 4.12 1.77
N ASP A 84 0.02 3.81 1.11
CA ASP A 84 1.37 3.83 1.70
C ASP A 84 2.32 4.83 1.01
N MET A 85 1.99 5.32 -0.20
CA MET A 85 2.92 6.15 -1.02
C MET A 85 3.35 7.45 -0.33
N LEU A 86 2.48 8.03 0.48
CA LEU A 86 2.76 9.24 1.25
C LEU A 86 3.33 8.95 2.64
N TYR A 87 3.40 7.70 3.07
CA TYR A 87 3.87 7.36 4.41
C TYR A 87 5.39 7.24 4.44
N ARG A 88 6.02 7.94 5.39
CA ARG A 88 7.45 7.83 5.72
C ARG A 88 7.62 7.65 7.22
N SER A 89 8.17 6.50 7.62
CA SER A 89 8.37 6.15 9.03
C SER A 89 9.35 7.07 9.76
N ASN A 90 10.34 7.63 9.05
CA ASN A 90 11.28 8.62 9.57
C ASN A 90 10.71 10.04 9.61
N GLY A 91 9.51 10.27 9.08
CA GLY A 91 8.85 11.58 9.05
C GLY A 91 7.80 11.79 10.11
N VAL A 92 7.52 10.79 10.96
CA VAL A 92 6.40 10.86 11.93
C VAL A 92 6.54 12.06 12.88
N GLY A 93 7.76 12.51 13.17
CA GLY A 93 8.00 13.71 13.99
C GLY A 93 7.59 15.04 13.35
N PHE A 94 7.33 15.07 12.04
CA PHE A 94 6.83 16.27 11.33
C PHE A 94 5.30 16.25 11.15
N ILE A 95 4.61 15.27 11.73
CA ILE A 95 3.16 15.22 11.77
C ILE A 95 2.70 16.04 12.98
N HIS A 96 1.81 16.99 12.73
CA HIS A 96 1.26 17.86 13.77
C HIS A 96 0.13 17.16 14.53
N GLU A 97 -0.76 16.45 13.83
CA GLU A 97 -1.93 15.82 14.44
C GLU A 97 -2.45 14.63 13.61
N TRP A 98 -3.07 13.66 14.29
CA TRP A 98 -3.70 12.47 13.70
C TRP A 98 -5.20 12.43 13.98
N PHE A 99 -5.98 12.02 12.99
CA PHE A 99 -7.43 11.93 13.07
C PHE A 99 -7.94 10.61 12.49
N LYS A 100 -9.01 10.08 13.07
CA LYS A 100 -9.76 8.93 12.52
C LYS A 100 -10.91 9.37 11.61
N ASP A 101 -11.43 10.58 11.79
CA ASP A 101 -12.51 11.15 11.01
C ASP A 101 -11.99 12.26 10.09
N TYR A 102 -12.47 12.25 8.86
CA TYR A 102 -12.07 13.24 7.85
C TYR A 102 -12.60 14.64 8.19
N ASN A 103 -13.83 14.75 8.70
CA ASN A 103 -14.42 16.06 8.97
C ASN A 103 -13.71 16.77 10.12
N GLU A 104 -13.27 16.03 11.13
CA GLU A 104 -12.41 16.57 12.20
C GLU A 104 -11.05 17.03 11.65
N ALA A 105 -10.40 16.20 10.83
CA ALA A 105 -9.14 16.55 10.19
C ALA A 105 -9.25 17.81 9.32
N ASN A 106 -10.30 17.88 8.50
CA ASN A 106 -10.54 19.02 7.61
C ASN A 106 -10.89 20.30 8.39
N LYS A 107 -11.65 20.21 9.49
CA LYS A 107 -11.87 21.36 10.38
C LYS A 107 -10.56 21.87 10.98
N TYR A 108 -9.69 20.96 11.42
CA TYR A 108 -8.36 21.33 11.91
C TYR A 108 -7.51 21.97 10.81
N HIS A 109 -7.48 21.37 9.62
CA HIS A 109 -6.79 21.87 8.42
C HIS A 109 -7.20 23.29 8.07
N ILE A 110 -8.51 23.56 7.96
CA ILE A 110 -9.04 24.89 7.65
C ILE A 110 -8.66 25.91 8.73
N LYS A 111 -8.67 25.51 10.00
CA LYS A 111 -8.39 26.39 11.13
C LYS A 111 -6.90 26.71 11.30
N ASN A 112 -6.03 25.72 11.12
CA ASN A 112 -4.61 25.80 11.49
C ASN A 112 -3.66 25.77 10.28
N GLY A 113 -4.17 25.48 9.08
CA GLY A 113 -3.37 25.21 7.89
C GLY A 113 -2.65 23.87 7.94
N GLY A 114 -1.58 23.76 7.14
CA GLY A 114 -0.80 22.53 6.97
C GLY A 114 -1.20 21.74 5.73
N TYR A 115 -0.69 20.52 5.62
CA TYR A 115 -1.01 19.60 4.54
C TYR A 115 -1.83 18.45 5.09
N LEU A 116 -3.04 18.25 4.55
CA LEU A 116 -3.93 17.16 4.93
C LEU A 116 -3.67 15.94 4.04
N LEU A 117 -3.10 14.90 4.62
CA LEU A 117 -2.78 13.63 3.96
C LEU A 117 -3.61 12.47 4.55
N GLN A 118 -3.55 11.31 3.90
CA GLN A 118 -4.17 10.07 4.39
C GLN A 118 -3.17 8.91 4.38
N PHE A 119 -3.09 8.19 5.50
CA PHE A 119 -2.31 6.96 5.65
C PHE A 119 -3.21 5.83 6.13
N TRP A 120 -3.39 4.79 5.33
CA TRP A 120 -4.08 3.58 5.78
C TRP A 120 -5.45 3.80 6.46
N GLY A 121 -6.21 4.80 6.00
CA GLY A 121 -7.52 5.17 6.54
C GLY A 121 -7.48 6.26 7.62
N ASP A 122 -6.32 6.55 8.19
CA ASP A 122 -6.13 7.67 9.11
C ASP A 122 -5.81 8.94 8.34
N TYR A 123 -6.21 10.08 8.88
CA TYR A 123 -5.95 11.40 8.33
C TYR A 123 -4.90 12.11 9.16
N VAL A 124 -3.97 12.80 8.51
CA VAL A 124 -2.90 13.50 9.21
C VAL A 124 -2.74 14.92 8.71
N ILE A 125 -2.34 15.81 9.61
CA ILE A 125 -1.91 17.16 9.28
C ILE A 125 -0.42 17.25 9.51
N CYS A 126 0.35 17.71 8.52
CA CYS A 126 1.80 17.85 8.64
C CYS A 126 2.30 19.20 8.12
N GLY A 127 3.53 19.54 8.50
CA GLY A 127 4.26 20.71 8.02
C GLY A 127 4.91 20.51 6.65
N MET A 128 5.55 21.57 6.14
CA MET A 128 6.27 21.55 4.86
C MET A 128 7.47 20.58 4.89
N GLU A 129 8.05 20.35 6.06
CA GLU A 129 9.17 19.44 6.31
C GLU A 129 8.81 18.00 5.93
N TYR A 130 7.56 17.58 6.17
CA TYR A 130 7.08 16.27 5.73
C TYR A 130 6.95 16.19 4.20
N ILE A 131 6.53 17.29 3.57
CA ILE A 131 6.39 17.36 2.11
C ILE A 131 7.76 17.36 1.42
N GLN A 132 8.76 18.01 2.03
CA GLN A 132 10.16 17.94 1.61
C GLN A 132 10.73 16.52 1.75
N LEU A 133 10.41 15.83 2.85
CA LEU A 133 10.78 14.42 3.02
C LEU A 133 10.17 13.52 1.93
N LEU A 134 9.00 13.88 1.42
CA LEU A 134 8.37 13.22 0.27
C LEU A 134 8.93 13.67 -1.08
N SER A 135 9.82 14.66 -1.13
CA SER A 135 10.33 15.29 -2.37
C SER A 135 9.22 15.88 -3.24
N LEU A 136 8.14 16.35 -2.60
CA LEU A 136 6.96 16.92 -3.25
C LEU A 136 6.84 18.44 -3.04
N ASP A 137 7.78 19.06 -2.34
CA ASP A 137 7.80 20.49 -2.00
C ASP A 137 7.99 21.39 -3.23
N GLN A 138 8.70 20.90 -4.24
CA GLN A 138 8.87 21.56 -5.54
C GLN A 138 7.56 21.80 -6.31
N TYR A 139 6.45 21.17 -5.91
CA TYR A 139 5.13 21.29 -6.52
C TYR A 139 4.20 22.22 -5.74
N ALA A 140 4.73 23.33 -5.20
CA ALA A 140 3.98 24.28 -4.37
C ALA A 140 2.69 24.79 -5.04
N LYS A 141 2.72 25.03 -6.37
CA LYS A 141 1.54 25.46 -7.14
C LYS A 141 0.47 24.39 -7.20
N GLU A 142 0.84 23.13 -7.39
CA GLU A 142 -0.11 22.03 -7.37
C GLU A 142 -0.69 21.81 -5.98
N TRP A 143 0.11 21.94 -4.92
CA TRP A 143 -0.36 21.85 -3.54
C TRP A 143 -1.36 22.96 -3.20
N GLU A 144 -1.05 24.20 -3.57
CA GLU A 144 -1.96 25.34 -3.42
C GLU A 144 -3.25 25.13 -4.21
N ALA A 145 -3.14 24.64 -5.46
CA ALA A 145 -4.29 24.38 -6.32
C ALA A 145 -5.24 23.31 -5.79
N ILE A 146 -4.76 22.38 -4.95
CA ILE A 146 -5.62 21.38 -4.27
C ILE A 146 -6.05 21.83 -2.87
N GLY A 147 -5.74 23.07 -2.47
CA GLY A 147 -6.03 23.61 -1.14
C GLY A 147 -5.25 22.90 -0.03
N TYR A 148 -4.09 22.34 -0.35
CA TYR A 148 -3.26 21.51 0.53
C TYR A 148 -4.00 20.29 1.12
N ASN A 149 -5.11 19.89 0.49
CA ASN A 149 -5.93 18.75 0.88
C ASN A 149 -5.77 17.63 -0.15
N TRP A 150 -4.97 16.63 0.20
CA TRP A 150 -4.77 15.45 -0.65
C TRP A 150 -6.02 14.58 -0.77
N VAL A 151 -6.86 14.56 0.27
CA VAL A 151 -7.99 13.62 0.41
C VAL A 151 -9.15 14.04 -0.48
N GLU A 152 -9.53 15.32 -0.42
CA GLU A 152 -10.56 15.92 -1.27
C GLU A 152 -9.99 17.12 -2.02
N PRO A 153 -9.23 16.87 -3.12
CA PRO A 153 -8.57 17.94 -3.85
C PRO A 153 -9.57 18.78 -4.64
N THR A 154 -9.47 20.10 -4.52
CA THR A 154 -10.28 21.05 -5.30
C THR A 154 -9.90 21.07 -6.79
N ASN A 155 -8.65 20.72 -7.13
CA ASN A 155 -8.17 20.63 -8.50
C ASN A 155 -7.65 19.22 -8.84
N LYS A 156 -8.44 18.46 -9.62
CA LYS A 156 -8.12 17.09 -10.01
C LYS A 156 -6.85 16.96 -10.85
N GLN A 157 -6.54 17.94 -11.71
CA GLN A 157 -5.37 17.90 -12.58
C GLN A 157 -4.08 18.13 -11.80
N ALA A 158 -4.09 19.09 -10.87
CA ALA A 158 -2.98 19.33 -9.96
C ALA A 158 -2.73 18.11 -9.05
N HIS A 159 -3.80 17.54 -8.49
CA HIS A 159 -3.72 16.31 -7.70
C HIS A 159 -3.14 15.14 -8.52
N GLN A 160 -3.56 14.97 -9.77
CA GLN A 160 -3.04 13.88 -10.61
C GLN A 160 -1.53 14.02 -10.87
N LYS A 161 -1.02 15.24 -11.06
CA LYS A 161 0.43 15.49 -11.18
C LYS A 161 1.17 15.09 -9.90
N LEU A 162 0.69 15.56 -8.75
CA LEU A 162 1.25 15.20 -7.45
C LEU A 162 1.22 13.68 -7.21
N TYR A 163 0.11 13.03 -7.53
CA TYR A 163 -0.07 11.58 -7.43
C TYR A 163 0.96 10.82 -8.27
N GLN A 164 1.17 11.22 -9.52
CA GLN A 164 2.18 10.59 -10.38
C GLN A 164 3.59 10.73 -9.81
N LYS A 165 3.90 11.86 -9.18
CA LYS A 165 5.19 12.10 -8.54
C LYS A 165 5.36 11.29 -7.26
N ALA A 166 4.36 11.27 -6.39
CA ALA A 166 4.34 10.41 -5.20
C ALA A 166 4.52 8.93 -5.56
N LEU A 167 3.91 8.48 -6.67
CA LEU A 167 4.05 7.12 -7.17
C LEU A 167 5.47 6.80 -7.62
N LEU A 168 6.15 7.73 -8.30
CA LEU A 168 7.54 7.58 -8.72
C LEU A 168 8.48 7.53 -7.51
N GLU A 169 8.29 8.44 -6.55
CA GLU A 169 9.07 8.47 -5.30
C GLU A 169 8.83 7.24 -4.41
N TYR A 170 7.65 6.64 -4.49
CA TYR A 170 7.41 5.37 -3.80
C TYR A 170 8.12 4.20 -4.48
N ALA A 171 8.17 4.20 -5.81
CA ALA A 171 8.76 3.11 -6.59
C ALA A 171 10.29 3.06 -6.50
N SER A 172 10.94 4.16 -6.10
CA SER A 172 12.40 4.26 -5.90
C SER A 172 12.90 3.73 -4.54
N LEU A 173 12.01 3.35 -3.60
CA LEU A 173 12.30 2.83 -2.24
C LEU A 173 12.45 1.29 -2.17
#